data_AF-A0A7R9QZY3-F1
#
_entry.id   AF-A0A7R9QZY3-F1
#
_cell.length_a   1.000
_cell.length_b   1.000
_cell.length_c   1.000
_cell.angle_alpha   90.00
_cell.angle_beta   90.00
_cell.angle_gamma   90.00
#
_symmetry.space_group_name_H-M   'P 1'
#
loop_
_entity.id
_entity.type
_entity.pdbx_description
1 polymer ?
#
loop_
_entity_poly.entity_id
_entity_poly.type
_entity_poly.pdbx_seq_one_letter_code
_entity_poly.pdbx_strand_id
1 'polypeptide(L)'
;FREETREEPKEEPEKIRKWREDQNRLLEEKDRDESKRKEELKQTAKHELEEWYARYAEQLEKSKLNNRNAEKEWVAERDTEVAGQEWEKIARMCDFNPKSTRNTKDTTRMRSILLQLKQSPPTGQNSKS
;
A
#
# COMPACT_ATOMS: atom_id res chain seq x y z
N PHE A 1 35.96 -86.22 6.66
CA PHE A 1 35.21 -85.47 7.68
C PHE A 1 35.30 -83.98 7.35
N ARG A 2 34.25 -83.42 6.78
CA ARG A 2 33.98 -81.98 6.81
C ARG A 2 32.45 -81.87 6.70
N GLU A 3 31.81 -81.56 7.82
CA GLU A 3 30.37 -81.31 7.84
C GLU A 3 30.13 -79.98 7.12
N GLU A 4 29.40 -80.04 6.02
CA GLU A 4 28.93 -78.88 5.29
C GLU A 4 27.69 -78.36 6.02
N THR A 5 27.88 -77.31 6.81
CA THR A 5 26.79 -76.64 7.51
C THR A 5 25.92 -75.93 6.48
N ARG A 6 24.77 -76.53 6.14
CA ARG A 6 23.68 -75.83 5.45
C ARG A 6 23.21 -74.69 6.36
N GLU A 7 23.51 -73.44 6.00
CA GLU A 7 22.86 -72.28 6.62
C GLU A 7 21.43 -72.21 6.08
N GLU A 8 20.45 -72.52 6.92
CA GLU A 8 19.06 -72.20 6.62
C GLU A 8 18.85 -70.68 6.71
N PRO A 9 18.04 -70.09 5.81
CA PRO A 9 17.77 -68.67 5.84
C PRO A 9 17.02 -68.34 7.13
N LYS A 10 17.68 -67.63 8.04
CA LYS A 10 17.07 -67.16 9.28
C LYS A 10 15.94 -66.19 8.91
N GLU A 11 14.70 -66.65 9.00
CA GLU A 11 13.54 -65.76 8.92
C GLU A 11 13.65 -64.69 10.00
N GLU A 12 13.39 -63.43 9.62
CA GLU A 12 13.51 -62.32 10.54
C GLU A 12 12.65 -62.56 11.79
N PRO A 13 13.20 -62.38 13.00
CA PRO A 13 12.44 -62.54 14.23
C PRO A 13 11.14 -61.72 14.23
N GLU A 14 10.01 -62.33 14.59
CA GLU A 14 8.67 -61.70 14.62
C GLU A 14 8.63 -60.33 15.32
N LYS A 15 9.50 -60.12 16.33
CA LYS A 15 9.66 -58.82 17.01
C LYS A 15 10.17 -57.72 16.07
N ILE A 16 11.10 -58.05 15.17
CA ILE A 16 11.66 -57.13 14.17
C ILE A 16 10.61 -56.84 13.09
N ARG A 17 9.83 -57.84 12.68
CA ARG A 17 8.73 -57.63 11.71
C ARG A 17 7.69 -56.64 12.25
N LYS A 18 7.20 -56.86 13.47
CA LYS A 18 6.28 -55.93 14.16
C LYS A 18 6.86 -54.53 14.31
N TRP A 19 8.14 -54.42 14.66
CA TRP A 19 8.81 -53.13 14.78
C TRP A 19 8.89 -52.37 13.46
N ARG A 20 9.19 -53.06 12.35
CA ARG A 20 9.21 -52.44 11.01
C ARG A 20 7.83 -51.97 10.59
N GLU A 21 6.79 -52.77 10.82
CA GLU A 21 5.41 -52.39 10.52
C GLU A 21 4.99 -51.14 11.32
N ASP A 22 5.26 -51.09 12.62
CA ASP A 22 4.95 -49.94 13.46
C ASP A 22 5.76 -48.68 13.05
N GLN A 23 7.05 -48.82 12.72
CA GLN A 23 7.87 -47.71 12.22
C GLN A 23 7.38 -47.21 10.87
N ASN A 24 7.04 -48.11 9.95
CA ASN A 24 6.52 -47.75 8.64
C ASN A 24 5.21 -46.96 8.77
N ARG A 25 4.30 -47.38 9.67
CA ARG A 25 3.07 -46.66 9.96
C ARG A 25 3.33 -45.25 10.52
N LEU A 26 4.28 -45.12 11.44
CA LEU A 26 4.63 -43.81 12.02
C LEU A 26 5.28 -42.88 11.00
N LEU A 27 6.08 -43.41 10.08
CA LEU A 27 6.66 -42.63 8.98
C LEU A 27 5.56 -42.15 8.03
N GLU A 28 4.66 -43.04 7.62
CA GLU A 28 3.54 -42.68 6.73
C GLU A 28 2.62 -41.61 7.35
N GLU A 29 2.37 -41.69 8.65
CA GLU A 29 1.60 -40.66 9.38
C GLU A 29 2.34 -39.30 9.39
N LYS A 30 3.64 -39.29 9.63
CA LYS A 30 4.46 -38.08 9.59
C LYS A 30 4.49 -37.46 8.19
N ASP A 31 4.69 -38.27 7.16
CA ASP A 31 4.74 -37.80 5.77
C ASP A 31 3.39 -37.20 5.33
N ARG A 32 2.28 -37.82 5.79
CA ARG A 32 0.93 -37.30 5.56
C ARG A 32 0.73 -35.95 6.26
N ASP A 33 1.15 -35.83 7.51
CA ASP A 33 0.99 -34.59 8.28
C ASP A 33 1.89 -33.46 7.75
N GLU A 34 3.10 -33.78 7.30
CA GLU A 34 3.98 -32.84 6.61
C GLU A 34 3.33 -32.36 5.31
N SER A 35 2.79 -33.28 4.50
CA SER A 35 2.12 -32.96 3.25
C SER A 35 0.92 -32.03 3.47
N LYS A 36 0.12 -32.28 4.51
CA LYS A 36 -1.01 -31.40 4.89
C LYS A 36 -0.52 -30.02 5.30
N ARG A 37 0.45 -29.93 6.22
CA ARG A 37 1.02 -28.63 6.64
C ARG A 37 1.59 -27.85 5.47
N LYS A 38 2.27 -28.52 4.55
CA LYS A 38 2.83 -27.89 3.36
C LYS A 38 1.74 -27.33 2.45
N GLU A 39 0.63 -28.06 2.29
CA GLU A 39 -0.50 -27.58 1.50
C GLU A 39 -1.20 -26.40 2.18
N GLU A 40 -1.45 -26.49 3.48
CA GLU A 40 -2.02 -25.38 4.27
C GLU A 40 -1.15 -24.12 4.17
N LEU A 41 0.17 -24.24 4.30
CA LEU A 41 1.09 -23.11 4.14
C LEU A 41 1.02 -22.49 2.74
N LYS A 42 0.93 -23.30 1.69
CA LYS A 42 0.78 -22.79 0.33
C LYS A 42 -0.55 -22.08 0.13
N GLN A 43 -1.64 -22.63 0.66
CA GLN A 43 -2.97 -22.02 0.54
C GLN A 43 -3.03 -20.69 1.29
N THR A 44 -2.49 -20.63 2.50
CA THR A 44 -2.37 -19.38 3.27
C THR A 44 -1.54 -18.35 2.52
N ALA A 45 -0.34 -18.73 2.03
CA ALA A 45 0.51 -17.81 1.28
C ALA A 45 -0.16 -17.29 0.00
N LYS A 46 -0.91 -18.15 -0.70
CA LYS A 46 -1.68 -17.76 -1.88
C LYS A 46 -2.80 -16.78 -1.51
N HIS A 47 -3.54 -17.07 -0.44
CA HIS A 47 -4.63 -16.23 0.04
C HIS A 47 -4.12 -14.84 0.47
N GLU A 48 -3.06 -14.77 1.26
CA GLU A 48 -2.45 -13.51 1.68
C GLU A 48 -1.98 -12.66 0.48
N LEU A 49 -1.44 -13.30 -0.55
CA LEU A 49 -1.04 -12.62 -1.78
C LEU A 49 -2.24 -12.05 -2.53
N GLU A 50 -3.32 -12.83 -2.67
CA GLU A 50 -4.57 -12.38 -3.29
C GLU A 50 -5.20 -11.22 -2.51
N GLU A 51 -5.25 -11.30 -1.18
CA GLU A 51 -5.72 -10.21 -0.32
C GLU A 51 -4.88 -8.94 -0.49
N TRP A 52 -3.55 -9.08 -0.56
CA TRP A 52 -2.66 -7.95 -0.77
C TRP A 52 -2.94 -7.24 -2.10
N TYR A 53 -3.08 -7.99 -3.19
CA TYR A 53 -3.44 -7.42 -4.49
C TYR A 53 -4.81 -6.75 -4.49
N ALA A 54 -5.80 -7.36 -3.83
CA ALA A 54 -7.14 -6.78 -3.69
C ALA A 54 -7.10 -5.43 -2.94
N ARG A 55 -6.41 -5.38 -1.79
CA ARG A 55 -6.23 -4.14 -1.02
C ARG A 55 -5.45 -3.09 -1.81
N TYR A 56 -4.41 -3.49 -2.53
CA TYR A 56 -3.63 -2.58 -3.36
C TYR A 56 -4.49 -1.97 -4.48
N ALA A 57 -5.28 -2.78 -5.16
CA ALA A 57 -6.20 -2.33 -6.21
C ALA A 57 -7.24 -1.36 -5.65
N GLU A 58 -7.85 -1.67 -4.51
CA GLU A 58 -8.81 -0.78 -3.84
C GLU A 58 -8.17 0.56 -3.47
N GLN A 59 -6.97 0.53 -2.87
CA GLN A 59 -6.27 1.75 -2.48
C GLN A 59 -5.87 2.60 -3.69
N LEU A 60 -5.46 1.96 -4.79
CA LEU A 60 -5.16 2.64 -6.04
C LEU A 60 -6.40 3.33 -6.61
N GLU A 61 -7.53 2.62 -6.70
CA GLU A 61 -8.78 3.20 -7.20
C GLU A 61 -9.30 4.33 -6.31
N LYS A 62 -9.21 4.17 -4.98
CA LYS A 62 -9.52 5.24 -4.03
C LYS A 62 -8.62 6.46 -4.24
N SER A 63 -7.32 6.27 -4.45
CA SER A 63 -6.39 7.37 -4.72
C SER A 63 -6.71 8.07 -6.04
N LYS A 64 -6.99 7.32 -7.12
CA LYS A 64 -7.41 7.89 -8.40
C LYS A 64 -8.70 8.70 -8.25
N LEU A 65 -9.69 8.17 -7.54
CA LEU A 65 -10.96 8.87 -7.30
C LEU A 65 -10.75 10.15 -6.50
N ASN A 66 -9.98 10.08 -5.41
CA ASN A 66 -9.67 11.24 -4.59
C ASN A 66 -8.95 12.32 -5.41
N ASN A 67 -7.95 11.95 -6.21
CA ASN A 67 -7.24 12.90 -7.07
C ASN A 67 -8.18 13.52 -8.11
N ARG A 68 -9.05 12.72 -8.73
CA ARG A 68 -10.03 13.22 -9.69
C ARG A 68 -11.04 14.17 -9.05
N ASN A 69 -11.48 13.89 -7.83
CA ASN A 69 -12.41 14.75 -7.11
C ASN A 69 -11.72 16.04 -6.65
N ALA A 70 -10.52 15.95 -6.09
CA ALA A 70 -9.72 17.11 -5.72
C ALA A 70 -9.45 18.03 -6.93
N GLU A 71 -9.12 17.46 -8.10
CA GLU A 71 -8.95 18.23 -9.33
C GLU A 71 -10.26 18.92 -9.74
N LYS A 72 -11.39 18.21 -9.71
CA LYS A 72 -12.70 18.80 -10.04
C LYS A 72 -13.05 19.94 -9.09
N GLU A 73 -12.84 19.76 -7.79
CA GLU A 73 -13.09 20.79 -6.77
C GLU A 73 -12.17 22.00 -6.98
N TRP A 74 -10.89 21.76 -7.25
CA TRP A 74 -9.92 22.81 -7.54
C TRP A 74 -10.28 23.61 -8.80
N VAL A 75 -10.66 22.94 -9.89
CA VAL A 75 -11.12 23.58 -11.12
C VAL A 75 -12.41 24.37 -10.87
N ALA A 76 -13.36 23.81 -10.12
CA ALA A 76 -14.59 24.50 -9.77
C ALA A 76 -14.33 25.76 -8.93
N GLU A 77 -13.49 25.69 -7.89
CA GLU A 77 -13.11 26.86 -7.09
C GLU A 77 -12.39 27.93 -7.93
N ARG A 78 -11.49 27.50 -8.83
CA ARG A 78 -10.80 28.39 -9.77
C ARG A 78 -11.79 29.14 -10.66
N ASP A 79 -12.69 28.41 -11.33
CA ASP A 79 -13.60 28.94 -12.36
C ASP A 79 -14.84 29.64 -11.77
N THR A 80 -15.13 29.47 -10.47
CA THR A 80 -16.23 30.17 -9.82
C THR A 80 -15.89 31.66 -9.66
N GLU A 81 -16.28 32.50 -10.61
CA GLU A 81 -16.12 33.96 -10.51
C GLU A 81 -17.20 34.57 -9.62
N VAL A 82 -16.88 34.81 -8.35
CA VAL A 82 -17.70 35.60 -7.43
C VAL A 82 -17.14 37.02 -7.38
N ALA A 83 -17.95 37.99 -7.82
CA ALA A 83 -17.58 39.40 -7.76
C ALA A 83 -17.20 39.80 -6.33
N GLY A 84 -16.00 40.36 -6.15
CA GLY A 84 -15.47 40.80 -4.85
C GLY A 84 -14.52 39.82 -4.16
N GLN A 85 -14.30 38.60 -4.69
CA GLN A 85 -13.35 37.62 -4.16
C GLN A 85 -12.02 37.56 -4.92
N GLU A 86 -11.80 38.44 -5.91
CA GLU A 86 -10.66 38.38 -6.82
C GLU A 86 -9.32 38.53 -6.07
N TRP A 87 -9.24 39.51 -5.16
CA TRP A 87 -8.04 39.71 -4.34
C TRP A 87 -7.84 38.63 -3.28
N GLU A 88 -8.91 38.00 -2.81
CA GLU A 88 -8.82 36.87 -1.89
C GLU A 88 -8.22 35.64 -2.59
N LYS A 89 -8.64 35.34 -3.82
CA LYS A 89 -8.06 34.27 -4.64
C LYS A 89 -6.57 34.51 -4.94
N ILE A 90 -6.22 35.73 -5.36
CA ILE A 90 -4.82 36.09 -5.64
C ILE A 90 -3.96 35.93 -4.38
N ALA A 91 -4.46 36.37 -3.22
CA ALA A 91 -3.74 36.23 -1.96
C ALA A 91 -3.59 34.75 -1.53
N ARG A 92 -4.58 33.88 -1.74
CA ARG A 92 -4.45 32.44 -1.44
C ARG A 92 -3.32 31.76 -2.22
N MET A 93 -3.03 32.22 -3.43
CA MET A 93 -1.93 31.72 -4.25
C MET A 93 -0.55 32.29 -3.84
N CYS A 94 -0.52 33.30 -2.98
CA CYS A 94 0.71 33.95 -2.55
C CYS A 94 1.22 33.36 -1.24
N ASP A 95 2.50 33.00 -1.22
CA ASP A 95 3.17 32.58 0.00
C ASP A 95 3.56 33.80 0.87
N PHE A 96 2.83 33.98 1.96
CA PHE A 96 3.08 35.03 2.96
C PHE A 96 3.93 34.56 4.13
N ASN A 97 4.42 33.32 4.13
CA ASN A 97 5.26 32.82 5.21
C ASN A 97 6.66 33.46 5.13
N PRO A 98 7.10 34.26 6.13
CA PRO A 98 8.42 34.91 6.11
C PRO A 98 9.59 33.92 6.15
N LYS A 99 9.34 32.65 6.52
CA LYS A 99 10.34 31.57 6.55
C LYS A 99 10.43 30.79 5.24
N SER A 100 9.47 30.97 4.33
CA SER A 100 9.48 30.35 3.01
C SER A 100 10.28 31.23 2.04
N THR A 101 11.59 31.29 2.27
CA THR A 101 12.52 32.04 1.43
C THR A 101 13.40 31.05 0.70
N ARG A 102 12.89 30.56 -0.44
CA ARG A 102 13.70 29.91 -1.47
C ARG A 102 13.72 30.77 -2.74
N ASN A 103 13.86 32.09 -2.56
CA ASN A 103 13.76 33.07 -3.64
C ASN A 103 15.12 33.74 -3.90
N THR A 104 15.50 33.81 -5.17
CA THR A 104 16.68 34.53 -5.66
C THR A 104 16.43 36.04 -5.84
N LYS A 105 15.21 36.51 -5.57
CA LYS A 105 14.79 37.92 -5.71
C LYS A 105 13.94 38.35 -4.52
N ASP A 106 14.07 39.61 -4.12
CA ASP A 106 13.23 40.21 -3.07
C ASP A 106 11.83 40.52 -3.60
N THR A 107 10.84 39.80 -3.08
CA THR A 107 9.42 39.98 -3.41
C THR A 107 8.62 40.60 -2.26
N THR A 108 9.28 41.14 -1.24
CA THR A 108 8.64 41.63 -0.01
C THR A 108 7.63 42.74 -0.31
N ARG A 109 8.03 43.75 -1.11
CA ARG A 109 7.14 44.85 -1.52
C ARG A 109 5.91 44.35 -2.28
N MET A 110 6.08 43.39 -3.18
CA MET A 110 4.97 42.79 -3.94
C MET A 110 3.99 42.06 -3.03
N ARG A 111 4.49 41.25 -2.08
CA ARG A 111 3.66 40.55 -1.09
C ARG A 111 2.90 41.54 -0.21
N SER A 112 3.53 42.62 0.25
CA SER A 112 2.85 43.67 1.04
C SER A 112 1.71 44.33 0.26
N ILE A 113 1.93 44.65 -1.02
CA ILE A 113 0.90 45.25 -1.88
C ILE A 113 -0.29 44.30 -2.08
N LEU A 114 -0.02 43.01 -2.33
CA LEU A 114 -1.08 41.99 -2.51
C LEU A 114 -1.91 41.77 -1.24
N LEU A 115 -1.27 41.82 -0.06
CA LEU A 115 -1.97 41.71 1.22
C LEU A 115 -2.88 42.93 1.47
N GLN A 116 -2.41 44.14 1.13
CA GLN A 116 -3.22 45.36 1.24
C GLN A 116 -4.45 45.31 0.33
N LEU A 117 -4.29 44.84 -0.90
CA LEU A 117 -5.39 44.73 -1.86
C LEU A 117 -6.43 43.68 -1.45
N LYS A 118 -6.03 42.64 -0.71
CA LYS A 118 -6.96 41.71 -0.05
C LYS A 118 -7.79 42.38 1.06
N GLN A 119 -7.16 43.23 1.89
CA GLN A 119 -7.81 43.88 3.02
C GLN A 119 -8.68 45.07 2.61
N SER A 120 -8.32 45.73 1.52
CA SER A 120 -9.02 46.91 0.99
C SER A 120 -9.07 46.81 -0.53
N PRO A 121 -9.95 45.94 -1.06
CA PRO A 121 -10.12 45.83 -2.50
C PRO A 121 -10.63 47.18 -3.03
N PRO A 122 -10.08 47.69 -4.14
CA PRO A 122 -10.55 48.92 -4.74
C PRO A 122 -12.03 48.76 -5.10
N THR A 123 -12.89 49.52 -4.41
CA THR A 123 -14.30 49.65 -4.79
C THR A 123 -14.34 50.26 -6.18
N GLY A 124 -15.09 49.65 -7.11
CA GLY A 124 -15.09 50.01 -8.53
C GLY A 124 -15.40 51.49 -8.80
N GLN A 125 -14.38 52.34 -8.77
CA GLN A 125 -14.36 53.67 -9.36
C GLN A 125 -13.56 53.58 -10.66
N ASN A 126 -14.12 52.89 -11.63
CA ASN A 126 -13.82 53.08 -13.05
C ASN A 126 -15.10 52.76 -13.84
N SER A 127 -16.19 53.44 -13.46
CA SER A 127 -17.34 53.63 -14.34
C SER A 127 -17.28 55.08 -14.86
N LYS A 128 -16.89 55.20 -16.13
CA LYS A 128 -17.05 56.37 -17.02
C LYS A 128 -16.03 57.51 -16.90
N SER A 129 -15.18 57.62 -17.93
CA SER A 129 -15.10 58.85 -18.74
C SER A 129 -15.64 58.53 -20.13
#